data_AF-A0A8B6HT94-F1
#
_entry.id   AF-A0A8B6HT94-F1
#
_cell.length_a   1.000
_cell.length_b   1.000
_cell.length_c   1.000
_cell.angle_alpha   90.00
_cell.angle_beta   90.00
_cell.angle_gamma   90.00
#
_symmetry.space_group_name_H-M   'P 1'
#
loop_
_entity.id
_entity.type
_entity.pdbx_description
1 polymer ?
#
loop_
_entity_poly.entity_id
_entity_poly.type
_entity_poly.pdbx_seq_one_letter_code
_entity_poly.pdbx_strand_id
1 'polypeptide(L)' 'MLKDHLDNGDEETHKHVDKLMPQKIKKRRKIQTEDGSDAGWEEYHDYIFPDKEASQPNLKLLAMAKKWKQQMEDDEES' A
#
# COMPACT_ATOMS: atom_id res chain seq x y z
N MET A 1 -29.76 16.41 -31.55
CA MET A 1 -28.66 15.45 -31.67
C MET A 1 -27.35 16.17 -31.39
N LEU A 2 -26.53 15.53 -30.55
CA LEU A 2 -25.08 15.67 -30.35
C LEU A 2 -24.50 17.03 -29.90
N LYS A 3 -24.08 17.07 -28.62
CA LYS A 3 -22.65 17.12 -28.24
C LYS A 3 -22.47 17.03 -26.71
N ASP A 4 -22.57 15.83 -26.16
CA ASP A 4 -22.19 15.49 -24.78
C ASP A 4 -20.76 14.91 -24.73
N HIS A 5 -19.72 15.64 -25.17
CA HIS A 5 -18.37 15.05 -25.25
C HIS A 5 -17.17 15.99 -25.00
N LEU A 6 -17.35 17.10 -24.28
CA LEU A 6 -16.24 17.88 -23.74
C LEU A 6 -16.74 18.37 -22.38
N ASP A 7 -16.30 17.88 -21.23
CA ASP A 7 -14.96 18.17 -20.72
C ASP A 7 -14.78 17.39 -19.39
N ASN A 8 -14.57 16.07 -19.43
CA ASN A 8 -14.36 15.28 -18.20
C ASN A 8 -12.87 15.27 -17.81
N GLY A 9 -12.34 16.47 -17.59
CA GLY A 9 -10.96 16.72 -17.14
C GLY A 9 -10.92 17.77 -16.04
N ASP A 10 -11.94 17.83 -15.17
CA ASP A 10 -11.95 18.75 -14.03
C ASP A 10 -10.73 18.52 -13.13
N GLU A 11 -10.19 19.61 -12.58
CA GLU A 11 -9.06 19.63 -11.65
C GLU A 11 -9.24 18.65 -10.48
N GLU A 12 -10.49 18.43 -10.06
CA GLU A 12 -10.87 17.45 -9.04
C GLU A 12 -10.59 16.00 -9.47
N THR A 13 -10.80 15.67 -10.75
CA THR A 13 -10.50 14.35 -11.31
C THR A 13 -8.99 14.12 -11.35
N HIS A 14 -8.20 15.15 -11.69
CA HIS A 14 -6.74 15.09 -11.64
C HIS A 14 -6.23 14.84 -10.22
N LYS A 15 -6.72 15.60 -9.23
CA LYS A 15 -6.38 15.38 -7.81
C LYS A 15 -6.78 14.00 -7.33
N HIS A 16 -7.89 13.45 -7.83
CA HIS A 16 -8.32 12.10 -7.48
C HIS A 16 -7.37 11.04 -8.04
N VAL A 17 -6.98 11.16 -9.32
CA VAL A 17 -6.02 10.25 -9.95
C VAL A 17 -4.65 10.33 -9.27
N ASP A 18 -4.17 11.53 -8.92
CA ASP A 18 -2.90 11.71 -8.21
C ASP A 18 -2.88 10.98 -6.85
N LYS A 19 -4.01 10.97 -6.13
CA LYS A 19 -4.15 10.22 -4.87
C LYS A 19 -4.17 8.71 -5.06
N LEU A 20 -4.47 8.22 -6.26
CA LEU A 20 -4.50 6.80 -6.61
C LEU A 20 -3.19 6.29 -7.23
N MET A 21 -2.22 7.18 -7.46
CA MET A 21 -0.95 6.83 -8.06
C MET A 21 -0.17 5.83 -7.18
N PRO A 22 0.44 4.79 -7.79
CA PRO A 22 1.16 3.77 -7.05
C PRO A 22 2.46 4.30 -6.46
N GLN A 23 2.76 3.89 -5.23
CA GLN A 23 4.07 4.09 -4.62
C GLN A 23 5.03 3.02 -5.11
N LYS A 24 6.18 3.44 -5.63
CA LYS A 24 7.27 2.54 -6.03
C LYS A 24 8.14 2.24 -4.84
N ILE A 25 8.20 0.97 -4.44
CA ILE A 25 9.06 0.50 -3.35
C ILE A 25 10.04 -0.56 -3.85
N LYS A 26 11.18 -0.70 -3.16
CA LYS A 26 12.16 -1.76 -3.44
C LYS A 26 11.93 -2.91 -2.47
N LYS A 27 11.69 -4.11 -2.99
CA LYS A 27 11.57 -5.34 -2.21
C LYS A 27 12.68 -6.32 -2.59
N ARG A 28 13.06 -7.15 -1.62
CA ARG A 28 14.00 -8.27 -1.79
C ARG A 28 13.28 -9.57 -1.55
N ARG A 29 13.24 -10.46 -2.56
CA ARG A 29 12.76 -11.84 -2.39
C ARG A 29 13.92 -12.81 -2.50
N LYS A 30 13.82 -13.92 -1.77
CA LYS A 30 14.72 -15.06 -1.95
C LYS A 30 14.37 -15.76 -3.26
N ILE A 31 15.36 -16.04 -4.08
CA ILE A 31 15.22 -16.89 -5.25
C ILE A 31 15.40 -18.33 -4.77
N GLN A 32 14.45 -19.20 -5.07
CA GLN A 32 14.63 -20.64 -4.90
C GLN A 32 14.92 -21.24 -6.28
N THR A 33 15.93 -22.09 -6.37
CA THR A 33 16.18 -22.90 -7.57
C THR A 33 15.10 -23.98 -7.71
N GLU A 34 14.95 -24.57 -8.90
CA GLU A 34 14.05 -25.71 -9.14
C GLU A 34 14.36 -26.93 -8.25
N ASP A 35 15.59 -27.02 -7.72
CA ASP A 35 16.05 -28.04 -6.78
C ASP A 35 15.76 -27.70 -5.31
N GLY A 36 15.13 -26.54 -5.05
CA GLY A 36 14.77 -26.07 -3.71
C GLY A 36 15.93 -25.46 -2.91
N SER A 37 17.11 -25.29 -3.51
CA SER A 37 18.25 -24.61 -2.90
C SER A 37 18.13 -23.07 -2.99
N ASP A 38 18.59 -22.37 -1.96
CA ASP A 38 18.56 -20.89 -1.89
C ASP A 38 19.57 -20.34 -2.92
N ALA A 39 19.05 -19.72 -3.99
CA ALA A 39 19.83 -19.23 -5.13
C ALA A 39 20.29 -17.77 -4.97
N GLY A 40 20.03 -17.16 -3.80
CA GLY A 40 20.35 -15.77 -3.50
C GLY A 40 19.13 -14.85 -3.43
N TRP A 41 19.38 -13.54 -3.51
CA TRP A 41 18.37 -12.49 -3.34
C TRP A 41 18.18 -11.69 -4.63
N GLU A 42 16.92 -11.51 -5.04
CA GLU A 42 16.56 -10.61 -6.15
C GLU A 42 16.01 -9.30 -5.60
N GLU A 43 16.57 -8.17 -6.05
CA GLU A 43 15.94 -6.85 -5.88
C GLU A 43 14.93 -6.63 -6.99
N TYR A 44 13.66 -6.46 -6.63
CA TYR A 44 12.61 -6.10 -7.57
C TYR A 44 11.87 -4.84 -7.10
N HIS A 45 11.43 -4.06 -8.08
CA HIS A 45 10.59 -2.90 -7.82
C HIS A 45 9.14 -3.36 -7.76
N ASP A 46 8.48 -3.08 -6.64
CA ASP A 46 7.07 -3.35 -6.44
C ASP A 46 6.29 -2.03 -6.48
N TYR A 47 5.08 -2.08 -7.03
CA TYR A 47 4.22 -0.92 -7.19
C TYR A 47 2.95 -1.15 -6.35
N ILE A 48 2.88 -0.47 -5.22
CA ILE A 48 1.72 -0.57 -4.32
C ILE A 48 0.75 0.55 -4.67
N PHE A 49 -0.45 0.18 -5.08
CA PHE A 49 -1.55 1.12 -5.29
C PHE A 49 -2.28 1.36 -3.96
N PRO A 50 -2.58 2.62 -3.59
CA PRO A 50 -3.23 2.92 -2.31
C PRO A 50 -4.62 2.26 -2.17
N ASP A 51 -5.35 2.07 -3.27
CA ASP A 51 -6.63 1.35 -3.28
C ASP A 51 -6.46 -0.16 -2.96
N LYS A 52 -5.32 -0.75 -3.34
CA LYS A 52 -4.96 -2.13 -2.97
C LYS A 52 -4.46 -2.26 -1.54
N GLU A 53 -3.88 -1.21 -0.95
CA GLU A 53 -3.45 -1.21 0.45
C GLU A 53 -4.65 -1.38 1.41
N ALA A 54 -5.83 -0.86 1.03
CA ALA A 54 -7.09 -1.12 1.72
C ALA A 54 -7.50 -2.61 1.72
N SER A 55 -6.90 -3.44 0.85
CA SER A 55 -7.13 -4.87 0.75
C SER A 55 -6.27 -5.71 1.73
N GLN A 56 -5.42 -5.08 2.55
CA GLN A 56 -4.62 -5.74 3.60
C GLN A 56 -5.13 -5.38 5.02
N PRO A 57 -6.34 -5.83 5.42
CA PRO A 57 -6.95 -5.46 6.71
C PRO A 57 -6.11 -5.87 7.93
N ASN A 58 -5.27 -6.90 7.77
CA ASN A 58 -4.45 -7.47 8.85
C ASN A 58 -3.40 -6.49 9.39
N LEU A 59 -2.86 -5.59 8.55
CA LEU A 59 -1.87 -4.59 8.99
C LEU A 59 -2.50 -3.49 9.84
N LYS A 60 -3.73 -3.10 9.51
CA LYS A 60 -4.47 -2.08 10.27
C LYS A 60 -4.82 -2.59 11.68
N LEU A 61 -5.19 -3.87 11.80
CA LEU A 61 -5.46 -4.51 13.08
C LEU A 61 -4.22 -4.54 13.99
N LEU A 62 -3.06 -4.92 13.46
CA LEU A 62 -1.79 -4.92 14.20
C LEU A 62 -1.39 -3.49 14.65
N ALA A 63 -1.58 -2.50 13.77
CA ALA A 63 -1.34 -1.10 14.12
C ALA A 63 -2.28 -0.59 15.23
N MET A 64 -3.56 -0.99 15.22
CA MET A 64 -4.51 -0.67 16.29
C MET A 64 -4.15 -1.35 17.61
N ALA A 65 -3.76 -2.63 17.58
CA ALA A 65 -3.33 -3.37 18.77
C ALA A 65 -2.10 -2.73 19.43
N LYS A 66 -1.12 -2.27 18.63
CA LYS A 66 0.04 -1.53 19.14
C LYS A 66 -0.38 -0.23 19.85
N LYS A 67 -1.29 0.54 19.26
CA LYS A 67 -1.80 1.78 19.88
C LYS A 67 -2.54 1.51 21.18
N TRP A 68 -3.36 0.45 21.23
CA TRP A 68 -4.08 0.08 22.45
C TRP A 68 -3.13 -0.29 23.59
N LYS A 69 -2.08 -1.08 23.32
CA LYS A 69 -1.04 -1.39 24.32
C LYS A 69 -0.38 -0.13 24.86
N GLN A 70 -0.01 0.80 23.98
CA GLN A 70 0.61 2.06 24.38
C GLN A 70 -0.33 2.93 25.24
N GLN A 71 -1.62 2.99 24.88
CA GLN A 71 -2.63 3.69 25.68
C GLN A 71 -2.75 3.11 27.09
N MET A 72 -2.73 1.78 27.22
CA MET A 72 -2.76 1.12 28.54
C MET A 72 -1.51 1.40 29.36
N GLU A 73 -0.34 1.46 28.71
CA GLU A 73 0.92 1.80 29.38
C GLU A 73 0.92 3.26 29.87
N ASP A 74 0.41 4.21 29.08
CA ASP A 74 0.23 5.62 29.49
C ASP A 74 -0.83 5.76 30.62
N ASP A 75 -1.92 4.99 30.60
CA ASP A 75 -2.96 4.99 31.65
C ASP A 75 -2.48 4.30 32.96
N GLU A 76 -1.54 3.34 32.90
CA GLU A 76 -0.95 2.68 34.09
C GLU A 76 0.15 3.52 34.77
N GLU A 77 0.78 4.45 34.05
CA GLU A 77 1.87 5.29 34.55
C GLU A 77 1.39 6.65 35.13
N SER A 78 0.09 6.95 35.07
CA SER A 78 -0.53 8.20 35.55
C SER A 78 -1.43 8.03 36.77
#